data_AF-A0A250F0I9-F1
#
_entry.id   AF-A0A250F0I9-F1
#
_cell.length_a   1.000
_cell.length_b   1.000
_cell.length_c   1.000
_cell.angle_alpha   90.00
_cell.angle_beta   90.00
_cell.angle_gamma   90.00
#
_symmetry.space_group_name_H-M   'P 1'
#
loop_
_entity.id
_entity.type
_entity.pdbx_description
1 polymer ?
#
loop_
_entity_poly.entity_id
_entity_poly.type
_entity_poly.pdbx_seq_one_letter_code
_entity_poly.pdbx_strand_id
1 'polypeptide(L)'
;MLQDRIEQKRIELAQKAKIISYKANPYCEVLGLVNTEALMSFYDFVREAIRYENNTPYNDRLLLNEELTSVKKKEWILSKIQSITTVGDVIILPFLDFGIRLCLTEVSSFFLNEIAQCEAEFVGWDIGYSNETKGCYQYFSDEEYYLFEYERHTRHL
;
A
#
# COMPACT_ATOMS: atom_id res chain seq x y z
N MET A 1 16.32 -26.66 9.93
CA MET A 1 15.41 -27.83 9.95
C MET A 1 14.59 -27.86 8.65
N LEU A 2 13.89 -28.95 8.30
CA LEU A 2 13.15 -29.06 7.02
C LEU A 2 12.07 -27.96 6.87
N GLN A 3 11.42 -27.58 7.98
CA GLN A 3 10.41 -26.53 8.01
C GLN A 3 10.96 -25.17 7.59
N ASP A 4 12.12 -24.76 8.12
CA ASP A 4 12.77 -23.49 7.75
C ASP A 4 13.06 -23.42 6.23
N ARG A 5 13.46 -24.56 5.64
CA ARG A 5 13.72 -24.65 4.20
C ARG A 5 12.44 -24.56 3.36
N ILE A 6 11.33 -25.11 3.84
CA ILE A 6 10.02 -25.00 3.18
C ILE A 6 9.55 -23.55 3.21
N GLU A 7 9.69 -22.88 4.36
CA GLU A 7 9.26 -21.50 4.53
C GLU A 7 10.06 -20.54 3.66
N GLN A 8 11.39 -20.66 3.67
CA GLN A 8 12.26 -19.91 2.75
C GLN A 8 11.85 -20.12 1.29
N LYS A 9 11.49 -21.35 0.91
CA LYS A 9 11.08 -21.63 -0.47
C LYS A 9 9.75 -20.98 -0.84
N ARG A 10 8.80 -20.88 0.11
CA ARG A 10 7.53 -20.18 -0.09
C ARG A 10 7.76 -18.69 -0.30
N ILE A 11 8.58 -18.06 0.54
CA ILE A 11 8.95 -16.65 0.42
C ILE A 11 9.59 -16.38 -0.95
N GLU A 12 10.57 -17.18 -1.36
CA GLU A 12 11.22 -17.05 -2.69
C GLU A 12 10.21 -17.14 -3.84
N LEU A 13 9.25 -18.06 -3.77
CA LEU A 13 8.23 -18.23 -4.81
C LEU A 13 7.27 -17.04 -4.85
N ALA A 14 6.84 -16.55 -3.68
CA ALA A 14 5.99 -15.36 -3.56
C ALA A 14 6.69 -14.11 -4.11
N GLN A 15 7.96 -13.90 -3.76
CA GLN A 15 8.79 -12.81 -4.28
C GLN A 15 8.88 -12.86 -5.81
N LYS A 16 9.19 -14.02 -6.38
CA LYS A 16 9.27 -14.20 -7.84
C LYS A 16 7.93 -13.92 -8.51
N ALA A 17 6.84 -14.44 -7.97
CA ALA A 17 5.50 -14.23 -8.53
C ALA A 17 5.13 -12.74 -8.52
N LYS A 18 5.34 -12.04 -7.40
CA LYS A 18 5.06 -10.59 -7.31
C LYS A 18 5.93 -9.78 -8.26
N ILE A 19 7.25 -10.02 -8.33
CA ILE A 19 8.13 -9.32 -9.30
C ILE A 19 7.62 -9.50 -10.74
N ILE A 20 7.28 -10.74 -11.13
CA ILE A 20 6.80 -11.01 -12.50
C ILE A 20 5.51 -10.22 -12.77
N SER A 21 4.58 -10.20 -11.82
CA SER A 21 3.35 -9.42 -11.94
C SER A 21 3.62 -7.92 -12.15
N TYR A 22 4.45 -7.31 -11.30
CA TYR A 22 4.75 -5.88 -11.41
C TYR A 22 5.61 -5.53 -12.61
N LYS A 23 6.47 -6.44 -13.10
CA LYS A 23 7.18 -6.24 -14.38
C LYS A 23 6.25 -6.24 -15.59
N ALA A 24 5.09 -6.88 -15.48
CA ALA A 24 4.07 -6.86 -16.53
C ALA A 24 3.11 -5.65 -16.39
N ASN A 25 3.16 -4.91 -15.27
CA ASN A 25 2.34 -3.73 -15.04
C ASN A 25 2.96 -2.53 -15.79
N PRO A 26 2.25 -1.91 -16.76
CA PRO A 26 2.81 -0.82 -17.57
C PRO A 26 2.91 0.52 -16.81
N TYR A 27 2.34 0.61 -15.61
CA TYR A 27 2.23 1.84 -14.83
C TYR A 27 3.33 2.01 -13.77
N CYS A 28 4.33 1.11 -13.78
CA CYS A 28 5.51 1.22 -12.94
C CYS A 28 6.74 0.55 -13.57
N GLU A 29 7.93 0.95 -13.11
CA GLU A 29 9.18 0.26 -13.31
C GLU A 29 9.61 -0.45 -12.03
N VAL A 30 9.93 -1.75 -12.11
CA VAL A 30 10.42 -2.51 -10.95
C VAL A 30 11.90 -2.23 -10.71
N LEU A 31 12.21 -1.61 -9.57
CA LEU A 31 13.58 -1.30 -9.16
C LEU A 31 14.24 -2.43 -8.36
N GLY A 32 13.45 -3.23 -7.64
CA GLY A 32 13.96 -4.38 -6.90
C GLY A 32 13.07 -4.81 -5.75
N LEU A 33 13.52 -5.84 -5.03
CA LEU A 33 12.92 -6.26 -3.75
C LEU A 33 13.60 -5.52 -2.60
N VAL A 34 12.83 -5.31 -1.54
CA VAL A 34 13.36 -4.89 -0.25
C VAL A 34 13.04 -5.95 0.80
N ASN A 35 13.92 -6.10 1.78
CA ASN A 35 13.71 -7.03 2.89
C ASN A 35 12.74 -6.43 3.93
N THR A 36 12.28 -7.25 4.86
CA THR A 36 11.40 -6.82 5.96
C THR A 36 12.00 -5.70 6.80
N GLU A 37 13.31 -5.66 6.98
CA GLU A 37 14.00 -4.62 7.77
C GLU A 37 13.74 -3.22 7.19
N ALA A 38 13.75 -3.08 5.86
CA ALA A 38 13.42 -1.82 5.18
C ALA A 38 11.94 -1.41 5.34
N LEU A 39 11.06 -2.35 5.71
CA LEU A 39 9.63 -2.12 5.91
C LEU A 39 9.26 -1.84 7.37
N MET A 40 10.16 -2.06 8.32
CA MET A 40 9.87 -1.95 9.75
C MET A 40 9.27 -0.59 10.12
N SER A 41 9.82 0.51 9.60
CA SER A 41 9.29 1.84 9.90
C SER A 41 7.88 2.06 9.36
N PHE A 42 7.54 1.46 8.21
CA PHE A 42 6.18 1.48 7.68
C PHE A 42 5.24 0.65 8.56
N TYR A 43 5.64 -0.55 8.98
CA TYR A 43 4.81 -1.38 9.86
C TYR A 43 4.63 -0.77 11.25
N ASP A 44 5.66 -0.14 11.80
CA ASP A 44 5.54 0.62 13.04
C ASP A 44 4.52 1.75 12.89
N PHE A 45 4.54 2.48 11.76
CA PHE A 45 3.52 3.46 11.43
C PHE A 45 2.11 2.85 11.39
N VAL A 46 1.90 1.77 10.65
CA VAL A 46 0.59 1.10 10.55
C VAL A 46 0.10 0.63 11.92
N ARG A 47 0.99 0.01 12.71
CA ARG A 47 0.68 -0.47 14.07
C ARG A 47 0.31 0.67 15.02
N GLU A 48 0.95 1.83 14.89
CA GLU A 48 0.62 3.02 15.67
C GLU A 48 -0.67 3.68 15.20
N ALA A 49 -0.92 3.70 13.88
CA ALA A 49 -2.09 4.29 13.26
C ALA A 49 -3.39 3.55 13.59
N ILE A 50 -3.37 2.21 13.56
CA ILE A 50 -4.57 1.35 13.69
C ILE A 50 -4.86 0.95 15.15
N ARG A 51 -4.11 1.45 16.15
CA ARG A 51 -4.41 1.12 17.57
C ARG A 51 -5.79 1.66 17.99
N TYR A 52 -6.76 0.76 18.07
CA TYR A 52 -8.20 0.92 18.36
C TYR A 52 -8.59 1.60 19.68
N GLU A 53 -7.66 2.18 20.43
CA GLU A 53 -7.99 2.84 21.70
C GLU A 53 -7.32 4.22 21.78
N ASN A 54 -8.11 5.20 21.30
CA ASN A 54 -8.19 6.58 21.77
C ASN A 54 -7.14 7.63 21.41
N ASN A 55 -6.12 7.45 20.57
CA ASN A 55 -5.14 8.56 20.40
C ASN A 55 -4.45 8.77 19.04
N THR A 56 -4.74 8.03 17.97
CA THR A 56 -4.11 8.33 16.66
C THR A 56 -5.13 8.96 15.71
N PRO A 57 -4.99 10.26 15.35
CA PRO A 57 -5.88 10.88 14.38
C PRO A 57 -5.58 10.30 12.99
N TYR A 58 -6.59 9.70 12.36
CA TYR A 58 -6.61 9.55 10.91
C TYR A 58 -6.67 10.95 10.28
N ASN A 59 -6.14 11.10 9.08
CA ASN A 59 -6.12 12.40 8.40
C ASN A 59 -7.48 12.75 7.82
N ASP A 60 -8.17 11.75 7.27
CA ASP A 60 -9.51 11.90 6.73
C ASP A 60 -10.26 10.57 6.76
N ARG A 61 -11.58 10.63 6.55
CA ARG A 61 -12.44 9.44 6.45
C ARG A 61 -13.57 9.65 5.44
N LEU A 62 -13.96 8.59 4.77
CA LEU A 62 -15.12 8.53 3.91
C LEU A 62 -16.20 7.65 4.55
N LEU A 63 -17.40 8.21 4.77
CA LEU A 63 -18.55 7.45 5.30
C LEU A 63 -19.05 6.45 4.23
N LEU A 64 -19.08 5.16 4.60
CA LEU A 64 -19.63 4.08 3.80
C LEU A 64 -21.13 3.97 4.11
N ASN A 65 -21.96 4.54 3.25
CA ASN A 65 -23.42 4.36 3.30
C ASN A 65 -23.92 3.62 2.05
N GLU A 66 -25.20 3.23 2.06
CA GLU A 66 -25.80 2.44 0.98
C GLU A 66 -25.78 3.16 -0.39
N GLU A 67 -25.66 4.49 -0.40
CA GLU A 67 -25.60 5.31 -1.63
C GLU A 67 -24.18 5.47 -2.21
N LEU A 68 -23.15 4.99 -1.49
CA LEU A 68 -21.75 5.14 -1.90
C LEU A 68 -21.35 4.02 -2.87
N THR A 69 -21.19 4.37 -4.14
CA THR A 69 -20.76 3.42 -5.17
C THR A 69 -19.27 3.07 -5.04
N SER A 70 -18.86 1.87 -5.51
CA SER A 70 -17.43 1.49 -5.60
C SER A 70 -16.61 2.56 -6.36
N VAL A 71 -17.19 3.18 -7.39
CA VAL A 71 -16.56 4.29 -8.14
C VAL A 71 -16.18 5.46 -7.22
N LYS A 72 -17.08 5.92 -6.35
CA LYS A 72 -16.80 7.03 -5.44
C LYS A 72 -15.72 6.68 -4.41
N LYS A 73 -15.66 5.42 -3.96
CA LYS A 73 -14.58 4.94 -3.08
C LYS A 73 -13.22 5.03 -3.79
N LYS A 74 -13.16 4.55 -5.04
CA LYS A 74 -11.95 4.61 -5.88
C LYS A 74 -11.51 6.06 -6.10
N GLU A 75 -12.43 6.93 -6.50
CA GLU A 75 -12.16 8.35 -6.72
C GLU A 75 -11.61 9.03 -5.46
N TRP A 76 -12.18 8.73 -4.29
CA TRP A 76 -11.70 9.27 -3.03
C TRP A 76 -10.28 8.80 -2.71
N ILE A 77 -10.01 7.48 -2.73
CA ILE A 77 -8.66 6.92 -2.48
C ILE A 77 -7.65 7.53 -3.45
N LEU A 78 -7.98 7.58 -4.74
CA LEU A 78 -7.08 8.15 -5.75
C LEU A 78 -6.79 9.62 -5.49
N SER A 79 -7.81 10.42 -5.12
CA SER A 79 -7.60 11.83 -4.80
C SER A 79 -6.60 12.03 -3.66
N LYS A 80 -6.64 11.14 -2.66
CA LYS A 80 -5.72 11.13 -1.52
C LYS A 80 -4.31 10.76 -1.92
N ILE A 81 -4.15 9.69 -2.70
CA ILE A 81 -2.86 9.25 -3.22
C ILE A 81 -2.22 10.34 -4.10
N GLN A 82 -2.98 10.91 -5.03
CA GLN A 82 -2.48 11.91 -5.98
C GLN A 82 -2.10 13.23 -5.30
N SER A 83 -2.60 13.50 -4.10
CA SER A 83 -2.25 14.71 -3.36
C SER A 83 -0.80 14.71 -2.85
N ILE A 84 -0.19 13.52 -2.69
CA ILE A 84 1.16 13.36 -2.13
C ILE A 84 2.09 12.50 -2.99
N THR A 85 1.57 11.82 -4.00
CA THR A 85 2.34 10.93 -4.88
C THR A 85 2.21 11.34 -6.34
N THR A 86 3.35 11.50 -7.01
CA THR A 86 3.47 12.01 -8.37
C THR A 86 4.18 11.04 -9.30
N VAL A 87 4.00 11.21 -10.62
CA VAL A 87 4.75 10.44 -11.63
C VAL A 87 6.25 10.64 -11.41
N GLY A 88 7.01 9.54 -11.48
CA GLY A 88 8.44 9.48 -11.18
C GLY A 88 8.79 9.26 -9.70
N ASP A 89 7.80 9.26 -8.80
CA ASP A 89 8.05 8.90 -7.41
C ASP A 89 8.43 7.42 -7.28
N VAL A 90 9.39 7.17 -6.39
CA VAL A 90 9.78 5.82 -6.00
C VAL A 90 9.01 5.45 -4.75
N ILE A 91 8.23 4.39 -4.86
CA ILE A 91 7.45 3.83 -3.75
C ILE A 91 7.97 2.44 -3.37
N ILE A 92 7.67 2.04 -2.14
CA ILE A 92 7.77 0.66 -1.69
C ILE A 92 6.36 0.19 -1.35
N LEU A 93 5.90 -0.86 -2.05
CA LEU A 93 4.72 -1.62 -1.63
C LEU A 93 5.14 -2.72 -0.65
N PRO A 94 4.60 -2.73 0.58
CA PRO A 94 4.90 -3.73 1.58
C PRO A 94 4.04 -5.00 1.40
N PHE A 95 4.66 -6.17 1.50
CA PHE A 95 4.02 -7.48 1.68
C PHE A 95 4.55 -8.13 2.96
N LEU A 96 3.93 -9.19 3.45
CA LEU A 96 4.25 -9.78 4.76
C LEU A 96 5.76 -9.97 5.04
N ASP A 97 6.50 -10.57 4.11
CA ASP A 97 7.90 -10.97 4.30
C ASP A 97 8.91 -10.17 3.45
N PHE A 98 8.43 -9.25 2.62
CA PHE A 98 9.26 -8.46 1.70
C PHE A 98 8.48 -7.30 1.12
N GLY A 99 9.16 -6.35 0.51
CA GLY A 99 8.51 -5.30 -0.28
C GLY A 99 9.00 -5.30 -1.71
N ILE A 100 8.27 -4.60 -2.58
CA ILE A 100 8.74 -4.30 -3.92
C ILE A 100 8.90 -2.80 -4.07
N ARG A 101 10.09 -2.40 -4.53
CA ARG A 101 10.45 -1.02 -4.81
C ARG A 101 10.16 -0.72 -6.28
N LEU A 102 9.35 0.30 -6.52
CA LEU A 102 8.80 0.64 -7.82
C LEU A 102 9.00 2.13 -8.10
N CYS A 103 9.33 2.49 -9.34
CA CYS A 103 9.17 3.86 -9.83
C CYS A 103 7.82 3.96 -10.54
N LEU A 104 6.96 4.90 -10.16
CA LEU A 104 5.65 5.06 -10.78
C LEU A 104 5.77 5.80 -12.11
N THR A 105 5.22 5.21 -13.18
CA THR A 105 5.12 5.88 -14.48
C THR A 105 3.75 6.51 -14.67
N GLU A 106 2.70 5.95 -14.06
CA GLU A 106 1.34 6.50 -14.03
C GLU A 106 0.67 6.22 -12.68
N VAL A 107 0.44 7.25 -11.87
CA VAL A 107 -0.03 7.08 -10.48
C VAL A 107 -1.46 6.51 -10.43
N SER A 108 -2.42 7.17 -11.08
CA SER A 108 -3.83 6.76 -10.98
C SER A 108 -4.07 5.36 -11.53
N SER A 109 -3.50 5.07 -12.69
CA SER A 109 -3.66 3.78 -13.36
C SER A 109 -2.99 2.65 -12.56
N PHE A 110 -1.84 2.92 -11.94
CA PHE A 110 -1.19 1.98 -11.05
C PHE A 110 -2.09 1.63 -9.86
N PHE A 111 -2.54 2.62 -9.10
CA PHE A 111 -3.35 2.35 -7.89
C PHE A 111 -4.76 1.85 -8.19
N LEU A 112 -5.34 2.19 -9.36
CA LEU A 112 -6.56 1.54 -9.83
C LEU A 112 -6.36 0.04 -10.11
N ASN A 113 -5.20 -0.36 -10.62
CA ASN A 113 -4.87 -1.76 -10.81
C ASN A 113 -4.70 -2.48 -9.45
N GLU A 114 -4.02 -1.85 -8.49
CA GLU A 114 -3.87 -2.40 -7.14
C GLU A 114 -5.24 -2.59 -6.46
N ILE A 115 -6.10 -1.57 -6.52
CA ILE A 115 -7.48 -1.66 -6.04
C ILE A 115 -8.24 -2.82 -6.70
N ALA A 116 -8.14 -2.95 -8.03
CA ALA A 116 -8.86 -4.00 -8.74
C ALA A 116 -8.35 -5.41 -8.35
N GLN A 117 -7.06 -5.54 -8.03
CA GLN A 117 -6.50 -6.79 -7.49
C GLN A 117 -7.03 -7.07 -6.09
N CYS A 118 -7.06 -6.08 -5.19
CA CYS A 118 -7.65 -6.23 -3.86
C CYS A 118 -9.13 -6.67 -3.92
N GLU A 119 -9.92 -6.07 -4.82
CA GLU A 119 -11.31 -6.45 -5.07
C GLU A 119 -11.41 -7.91 -5.58
N ALA A 120 -10.52 -8.32 -6.50
CA ALA A 120 -10.53 -9.67 -7.07
C ALA A 120 -10.08 -10.75 -6.06
N GLU A 121 -9.20 -10.40 -5.13
CA GLU A 121 -8.71 -11.29 -4.08
C GLU A 121 -9.59 -11.29 -2.82
N PHE A 122 -10.65 -10.45 -2.78
CA PHE A 122 -11.55 -10.26 -1.64
C PHE A 122 -10.82 -9.84 -0.34
N VAL A 123 -9.78 -9.02 -0.46
CA VAL A 123 -8.89 -8.63 0.66
C VAL A 123 -9.28 -7.25 1.24
N GLY A 124 -10.43 -6.68 0.85
CA GLY A 124 -10.85 -5.36 1.29
C GLY A 124 -10.11 -4.24 0.55
N TRP A 125 -9.98 -3.08 1.20
CA TRP A 125 -9.36 -1.86 0.64
C TRP A 125 -8.17 -1.38 1.46
N ASP A 126 -7.59 -2.29 2.24
CA ASP A 126 -6.34 -2.09 2.95
C ASP A 126 -5.18 -1.92 1.95
N ILE A 127 -4.88 -0.67 1.61
CA ILE A 127 -3.84 -0.29 0.66
C ILE A 127 -2.87 0.63 1.37
N GLY A 128 -1.59 0.28 1.37
CA GLY A 128 -0.57 1.14 1.92
C GLY A 128 0.76 1.03 1.22
N TYR A 129 1.53 2.10 1.31
CA TYR A 129 2.83 2.20 0.67
C TYR A 129 3.70 3.25 1.35
N SER A 130 5.01 3.13 1.15
CA SER A 130 5.98 4.14 1.51
C SER A 130 6.40 4.89 0.24
N ASN A 131 6.23 6.21 0.20
CA ASN A 131 6.79 7.05 -0.85
C ASN A 131 8.19 7.52 -0.41
N GLU A 132 9.22 6.88 -0.94
CA GLU A 132 10.61 7.19 -0.60
C GLU A 132 11.06 8.55 -1.13
N THR A 133 10.57 8.93 -2.32
CA THR A 133 10.91 10.21 -2.95
C THR A 133 10.46 11.37 -2.09
N LYS A 134 9.22 11.31 -1.59
CA LYS A 134 8.61 12.37 -0.77
C LYS A 134 8.89 12.22 0.73
N GLY A 135 9.29 11.03 1.17
CA GLY A 135 9.47 10.73 2.57
C GLY A 135 8.14 10.77 3.31
N CYS A 136 7.16 9.97 2.87
CA CYS A 136 5.90 9.80 3.57
C CYS A 136 5.39 8.35 3.49
N TYR A 137 4.52 8.00 4.43
CA TYR A 137 3.77 6.76 4.44
C TYR A 137 2.30 7.08 4.24
N GLN A 138 1.58 6.26 3.49
CA GLN A 138 0.13 6.34 3.38
C GLN A 138 -0.47 4.94 3.55
N TYR A 139 -1.60 4.87 4.23
CA TYR A 139 -2.35 3.64 4.47
C TYR A 139 -3.84 3.95 4.49
N PHE A 140 -4.62 3.16 3.77
CA PHE A 140 -6.08 3.18 3.79
C PHE A 140 -6.58 1.94 4.51
N SER A 141 -7.68 2.07 5.25
CA SER A 141 -8.32 0.92 5.92
C SER A 141 -9.83 1.02 5.82
N ASP A 142 -10.48 -0.05 5.33
CA ASP A 142 -11.93 -0.15 5.33
C ASP A 142 -12.46 -0.84 6.59
N GLU A 143 -13.19 -0.07 7.38
CA GLU A 143 -13.91 -0.50 8.56
C GLU A 143 -15.42 -0.49 8.27
N GLU A 144 -16.23 -1.08 9.15
CA GLU A 144 -17.68 -1.31 8.95
C GLU A 144 -18.43 -0.13 8.30
N TYR A 145 -18.20 1.09 8.79
CA TYR A 145 -18.91 2.30 8.36
C TYR A 145 -18.02 3.33 7.67
N TYR A 146 -16.70 3.12 7.63
CA TYR A 146 -15.77 4.16 7.20
C TYR A 146 -14.59 3.57 6.45
N LEU A 147 -14.14 4.29 5.43
CA LEU A 147 -12.82 4.13 4.86
C LEU A 147 -11.92 5.23 5.43
N PHE A 148 -10.89 4.86 6.18
CA PHE A 148 -9.97 5.79 6.82
C PHE A 148 -8.71 6.00 5.98
N GLU A 149 -8.18 7.23 6.01
CA GLU A 149 -6.86 7.57 5.50
C GLU A 149 -5.90 7.87 6.65
N TYR A 150 -4.75 7.21 6.63
CA TYR A 150 -3.61 7.49 7.48
C TYR A 150 -2.42 7.90 6.61
N GLU A 151 -1.69 8.91 7.04
CA GLU A 151 -0.55 9.48 6.35
C GLU A 151 0.43 10.02 7.39
N ARG A 152 1.74 9.83 7.15
CA ARG A 152 2.80 10.37 7.99
C ARG A 152 4.00 10.80 7.14
N HIS A 153 4.36 12.08 7.20
CA HIS A 153 5.64 12.55 6.67
C HIS A 153 6.81 12.16 7.60
N THR A 154 7.87 11.62 7.03
CA THR A 154 9.08 11.16 7.73
C THR A 154 10.26 12.12 7.58
N ARG A 155 10.13 13.11 6.69
CA ARG A 155 11.03 14.26 6.61
C ARG A 155 10.23 15.50 6.96
N HIS A 156 10.67 16.25 7.97
CA HIS A 156 10.20 17.62 8.14
C HIS A 156 10.69 18.43 6.94
N LEU A 157 9.76 18.98 6.16
CA LEU A 157 10.05 20.12 5.27
C LEU A 157 10.34 21.35 6.14
#